data_AF-A0A7S0JQQ2-F1
#
_entry.id   AF-A0A7S0JQQ2-F1
#
_cell.length_a   1.000
_cell.length_b   1.000
_cell.length_c   1.000
_cell.angle_alpha   90.00
_cell.angle_beta   90.00
_cell.angle_gamma   90.00
#
_symmetry.space_group_name_H-M   'P 1'
#
loop_
_entity.id
_entity.type
_entity.pdbx_description
1 polymer ?
#
loop_
_entity_poly.entity_id
_entity_poly.type
_entity_poly.pdbx_seq_one_letter_code
_entity_poly.pdbx_strand_id
1 'polypeptide(L)'
;MQAAQVLGGYSLGGADMLRRAMGKKKAEEMAMHREIFRKGAAEKGIDQAKADEVFDLMEKFAGYGFNKSHAAAYALLSYHTAWLKAHYTAEFYAANMTIEMDDTDKL
;
A
#
# COMPACT_ATOMS: atom_id res chain seq x y z
N MET A 1 -3.76 4.69 -5.26
CA MET A 1 -5.18 4.80 -5.68
C MET A 1 -5.74 6.19 -5.42
N GLN A 2 -5.77 6.70 -4.18
CA GLN A 2 -6.33 8.03 -3.89
C GLN A 2 -5.71 9.18 -4.69
N ALA A 3 -4.38 9.18 -4.91
CA ALA A 3 -3.73 10.17 -5.77
C ALA A 3 -4.32 10.21 -7.20
N ALA A 4 -4.63 9.06 -7.80
CA ALA A 4 -5.28 8.99 -9.11
C ALA A 4 -6.68 9.60 -9.11
N GLN A 5 -7.45 9.38 -8.05
CA GLN A 5 -8.80 9.94 -7.91
C GLN A 5 -8.74 11.46 -7.69
N VAL A 6 -7.94 11.89 -6.71
CA VAL A 6 -7.86 13.29 -6.28
C VAL A 6 -7.17 14.17 -7.31
N LEU A 7 -6.13 13.68 -7.99
CA LEU A 7 -5.37 14.46 -8.98
C LEU A 7 -5.82 14.17 -10.40
N GLY A 8 -5.97 12.90 -10.77
CA GLY A 8 -6.34 12.49 -12.12
C GLY A 8 -7.84 12.35 -12.41
N GLY A 9 -8.71 12.57 -11.41
CA GLY A 9 -10.17 12.53 -11.62
C GLY A 9 -10.77 11.13 -11.80
N TYR A 10 -10.00 10.08 -11.52
CA TYR A 10 -10.47 8.70 -11.64
C TYR A 10 -11.59 8.38 -10.64
N SER A 11 -12.52 7.52 -11.05
CA SER A 11 -13.35 6.78 -10.09
C SER A 11 -12.46 5.82 -9.27
N LEU A 12 -12.96 5.35 -8.12
CA LEU A 12 -12.22 4.39 -7.29
C LEU A 12 -11.89 3.09 -8.07
N GLY A 13 -12.84 2.60 -8.86
CA GLY A 13 -12.63 1.44 -9.74
C GLY A 13 -11.61 1.70 -10.84
N GLY A 14 -11.67 2.88 -11.47
CA GLY A 14 -10.68 3.31 -12.46
C GLY A 14 -9.27 3.42 -11.88
N ALA A 15 -9.14 3.87 -10.63
CA ALA A 15 -7.86 3.95 -9.93
C ALA A 15 -7.27 2.57 -9.59
N ASP A 16 -8.10 1.53 -9.34
CA ASP A 16 -7.60 0.15 -9.21
C ASP A 16 -7.16 -0.41 -10.56
N MET A 17 -7.88 -0.12 -11.65
CA MET A 17 -7.44 -0.51 -13.00
C MET A 17 -6.07 0.08 -13.34
N LEU A 18 -5.87 1.38 -13.05
CA LEU A 18 -4.56 2.02 -13.18
C LEU A 18 -3.48 1.32 -12.35
N ARG A 19 -3.77 0.99 -11.07
CA ARG A 19 -2.83 0.28 -10.20
C ARG A 19 -2.42 -1.08 -10.80
N ARG A 20 -3.36 -1.82 -11.39
CA ARG A 20 -3.09 -3.11 -12.06
C ARG A 20 -2.23 -2.92 -13.32
N ALA A 21 -2.53 -1.90 -14.14
CA ALA A 21 -1.76 -1.57 -15.33
C ALA A 21 -0.30 -1.22 -14.97
N MET A 22 -0.09 -0.38 -13.94
CA MET A 22 1.23 -0.03 -13.42
C MET A 22 2.02 -1.25 -12.94
N GLY A 23 1.37 -2.22 -12.30
CA GLY A 23 2.02 -3.47 -11.88
C GLY A 23 2.44 -4.37 -13.06
N LYS A 24 1.67 -4.38 -14.15
CA LYS A 24 1.96 -5.17 -15.36
C LYS A 24 3.00 -4.49 -16.28
N LYS A 25 3.24 -3.19 -16.13
CA LYS A 25 4.24 -2.41 -16.88
C LYS A 25 4.09 -2.49 -18.41
N LYS A 26 2.85 -2.52 -18.91
CA LYS A 26 2.58 -2.50 -20.35
C LYS A 26 2.68 -1.07 -20.89
N ALA A 27 3.65 -0.80 -21.76
CA ALA A 27 3.94 0.55 -22.25
C ALA A 27 2.75 1.27 -22.89
N GLU A 28 1.98 0.57 -23.76
CA GLU A 28 0.81 1.15 -24.42
C GLU A 28 -0.32 1.52 -23.43
N GLU A 29 -0.59 0.62 -22.46
CA GLU A 29 -1.61 0.84 -21.43
C GLU A 29 -1.21 1.99 -20.50
N MET A 30 0.08 2.10 -20.19
CA MET A 30 0.64 3.19 -19.39
C MET A 30 0.57 4.54 -20.10
N ALA A 31 0.88 4.59 -21.40
CA ALA A 31 0.75 5.81 -22.20
C ALA A 31 -0.71 6.29 -22.27
N MET A 32 -1.66 5.36 -22.47
CA MET A 32 -3.10 5.67 -22.43
C MET A 32 -3.51 6.25 -21.07
N HIS A 33 -3.09 5.61 -19.97
CA HIS A 33 -3.42 6.07 -18.63
C HIS A 33 -2.77 7.41 -18.28
N ARG A 34 -1.57 7.68 -18.79
CA ARG A 34 -0.90 8.98 -18.62
C ARG A 34 -1.73 10.11 -19.25
N GLU A 35 -2.24 9.90 -20.46
CA GLU A 35 -3.10 10.88 -21.12
C GLU A 35 -4.41 11.12 -20.36
N ILE A 36 -5.04 10.06 -19.85
CA ILE A 36 -6.25 10.18 -19.02
C ILE A 36 -5.94 10.98 -17.74
N PHE A 37 -4.82 10.67 -17.07
CA PHE A 37 -4.41 11.39 -15.86
C PHE A 37 -4.11 12.86 -16.14
N ARG A 38 -3.39 13.19 -17.23
CA ARG A 38 -3.11 14.58 -17.66
C ARG A 38 -4.40 15.37 -17.87
N LYS A 39 -5.38 14.80 -18.59
CA LYS A 39 -6.67 15.45 -18.84
C LYS A 39 -7.42 15.75 -17.53
N GLY A 40 -7.53 14.76 -16.65
CA GLY A 40 -8.20 14.95 -15.36
C GLY A 40 -7.45 15.89 -14.41
N ALA A 41 -6.12 15.95 -14.50
CA ALA A 41 -5.30 16.89 -13.75
C ALA A 41 -5.45 18.33 -14.29
N ALA A 42 -5.55 18.51 -15.61
CA ALA A 42 -5.77 19.80 -16.24
C ALA A 42 -7.12 20.42 -15.87
N GLU A 43 -8.19 19.62 -15.76
CA GLU A 43 -9.50 20.08 -15.23
C GLU A 43 -9.41 20.63 -13.80
N LYS A 44 -8.34 20.30 -13.07
CA LYS A 44 -8.06 20.76 -11.71
C LYS A 44 -6.99 21.85 -11.66
N GLY A 45 -6.61 22.41 -12.81
CA GLY A 45 -5.62 23.48 -12.92
C GLY A 45 -4.18 23.03 -12.66
N ILE A 46 -3.88 21.73 -12.73
CA ILE A 46 -2.53 21.20 -12.59
C ILE A 46 -1.85 21.24 -13.96
N ASP A 47 -0.67 21.86 -14.04
CA ASP A 47 0.09 21.93 -15.28
C ASP A 47 0.57 20.53 -15.74
N GLN A 48 0.74 20.37 -17.05
CA GLN A 48 1.09 19.07 -17.62
C GLN A 48 2.43 18.54 -17.09
N ALA A 49 3.43 19.40 -16.92
CA ALA A 49 4.75 18.97 -16.45
C ALA A 49 4.67 18.40 -15.02
N LYS A 50 3.89 19.05 -14.14
CA LYS A 50 3.62 18.56 -12.79
C LYS A 50 2.79 17.28 -12.80
N ALA A 51 1.79 17.18 -13.67
CA ALA A 51 0.99 15.97 -13.82
C ALA A 51 1.87 14.77 -14.24
N ASP A 52 2.81 14.98 -15.17
CA ASP A 52 3.77 13.98 -15.60
C ASP A 52 4.72 13.55 -14.49
N GLU A 53 5.27 14.50 -13.75
CA GLU A 53 6.14 14.23 -12.61
C GLU A 53 5.43 13.35 -11.56
N VAL A 54 4.18 13.69 -11.23
CA VAL A 54 3.37 12.91 -10.28
C VAL A 54 3.07 11.52 -10.82
N PHE A 55 2.75 11.40 -12.11
CA PHE A 55 2.49 10.10 -12.73
C PHE A 55 3.73 9.20 -12.72
N ASP A 56 4.92 9.75 -13.01
CA ASP A 56 6.20 9.04 -12.94
C ASP A 56 6.49 8.54 -11.52
N LEU A 57 6.22 9.36 -10.51
CA LEU A 57 6.34 8.97 -9.10
C LEU A 57 5.38 7.83 -8.76
N MET A 58 4.13 7.90 -9.22
CA MET A 58 3.15 6.84 -9.02
C MET A 58 3.57 5.53 -9.70
N GLU A 59 4.10 5.59 -10.92
CA GLU A 59 4.62 4.43 -11.66
C GLU A 59 5.80 3.78 -10.93
N LYS A 60 6.77 4.58 -10.49
CA LYS A 60 7.90 4.10 -9.67
C LYS A 60 7.39 3.44 -8.39
N PHE A 61 6.46 4.10 -7.68
CA PHE A 61 5.89 3.60 -6.42
C PHE A 61 5.07 2.32 -6.58
N ALA A 62 4.40 2.13 -7.72
CA ALA A 62 3.58 0.95 -7.95
C ALA A 62 4.36 -0.36 -7.90
N GLY A 63 5.69 -0.33 -8.12
CA GLY A 63 6.56 -1.49 -7.97
C GLY A 63 6.75 -1.98 -6.52
N TYR A 64 6.49 -1.13 -5.52
CA TYR A 64 6.70 -1.44 -4.10
C TYR A 64 5.51 -1.03 -3.21
N GLY A 65 4.42 -0.54 -3.81
CA GLY A 65 3.21 -0.18 -3.09
C GLY A 65 2.58 -1.39 -2.41
N PHE A 66 2.29 -1.26 -1.12
CA PHE A 66 1.76 -2.35 -0.30
C PHE A 66 0.26 -2.20 -0.01
N ASN A 67 -0.43 -3.32 0.20
CA ASN A 67 -1.84 -3.30 0.55
C ASN A 67 -2.03 -2.85 2.02
N LYS A 68 -2.64 -1.68 2.19
CA LYS A 68 -2.86 -1.08 3.52
C LYS A 68 -3.78 -1.90 4.43
N SER A 69 -4.83 -2.55 3.91
CA SER A 69 -5.75 -3.30 4.78
C SER A 69 -5.07 -4.53 5.39
N HIS A 70 -4.23 -5.21 4.61
CA HIS A 70 -3.41 -6.31 5.11
C HIS A 70 -2.39 -5.83 6.16
N ALA A 71 -1.64 -4.76 5.85
CA ALA A 71 -0.66 -4.20 6.78
C ALA A 71 -1.29 -3.76 8.10
N ALA A 72 -2.44 -3.07 8.05
CA ALA A 72 -3.13 -2.59 9.25
C ALA A 72 -3.63 -3.73 10.15
N ALA A 73 -4.18 -4.80 9.56
CA ALA A 73 -4.65 -5.96 10.32
C ALA A 73 -3.50 -6.66 11.06
N TYR A 74 -2.35 -6.86 10.39
CA TYR A 74 -1.18 -7.45 11.03
C TYR A 74 -0.54 -6.52 12.06
N ALA A 75 -0.48 -5.21 11.80
CA ALA A 75 0.04 -4.25 12.75
C ALA A 75 -0.77 -4.24 14.07
N LEU A 76 -2.09 -4.46 14.01
CA LEU A 76 -2.91 -4.57 15.21
C LEU A 76 -2.54 -5.80 16.06
N LEU A 77 -2.30 -6.95 15.43
CA LEU A 77 -1.84 -8.15 16.14
C LEU A 77 -0.46 -7.90 16.77
N SER A 78 0.48 -7.34 16.01
CA SER A 78 1.81 -6.99 16.53
C SER A 78 1.73 -6.02 17.71
N TYR A 79 0.84 -5.03 17.64
CA TYR A 79 0.59 -4.11 18.74
C TYR A 79 0.05 -4.82 19.98
N HIS A 80 -0.95 -5.70 19.84
CA HIS A 80 -1.46 -6.48 20.96
C HIS A 80 -0.38 -7.38 21.59
N THR A 81 0.43 -8.06 20.77
CA THR A 81 1.56 -8.87 21.24
C THR A 81 2.55 -8.02 22.04
N ALA A 82 2.93 -6.84 21.53
CA ALA A 82 3.84 -5.94 22.22
C ALA A 82 3.25 -5.39 23.51
N TRP A 83 1.96 -5.06 23.51
CA TRP A 83 1.24 -4.55 24.67
C TRP A 83 1.18 -5.59 25.80
N LEU A 84 0.86 -6.85 25.47
CA LEU A 84 0.90 -7.94 26.45
C LEU A 84 2.30 -8.15 27.01
N LYS A 85 3.33 -8.13 26.17
CA LYS A 85 4.73 -8.21 26.62
C LYS A 85 5.10 -7.09 27.57
N ALA A 86 4.63 -5.86 27.31
CA ALA A 86 4.95 -4.68 28.10
C ALA A 86 4.24 -4.62 29.45
N HIS A 87 3.01 -5.12 29.55
CA HIS A 87 2.18 -4.97 30.75
C HIS A 87 1.97 -6.27 31.54
N TYR A 88 2.20 -7.44 30.93
CA TYR A 88 2.03 -8.77 31.52
C TYR A 88 3.23 -9.65 31.15
N THR A 89 4.43 -9.19 31.49
CA THR A 89 5.68 -9.77 30.97
C THR A 89 5.86 -11.23 31.36
N ALA A 90 5.57 -11.60 32.62
CA ALA A 90 5.74 -12.97 33.09
C ALA A 90 4.76 -13.92 32.37
N GLU A 91 3.50 -13.54 32.28
CA GLU A 91 2.45 -14.29 31.58
C GLU A 91 2.74 -14.38 30.08
N PHE A 92 3.23 -13.31 29.47
CA PHE A 92 3.64 -13.30 28.06
C PHE A 92 4.71 -14.36 27.79
N TYR A 93 5.80 -14.39 28.58
CA TYR A 93 6.85 -15.39 28.39
C TYR A 93 6.38 -16.80 28.72
N ALA A 94 5.62 -17.00 29.80
CA ALA A 94 5.05 -18.31 30.14
C ALA A 94 4.13 -18.83 29.02
N ALA A 95 3.33 -17.96 28.39
CA ALA A 95 2.49 -18.32 27.25
C ALA A 95 3.32 -18.73 26.03
N ASN A 96 4.42 -18.03 25.72
CA ASN A 96 5.31 -18.41 24.63
C ASN A 96 5.97 -19.79 24.89
N MET A 97 6.47 -20.03 26.11
CA MET A 97 7.04 -21.32 26.49
C MET A 97 6.00 -22.46 26.45
N THR A 98 4.74 -22.16 26.80
CA THR A 98 3.65 -23.14 26.70
C THR A 98 3.36 -23.51 25.25
N ILE A 99 3.39 -22.54 24.33
CA ILE A 99 3.14 -22.77 22.90
C ILE A 99 4.24 -23.61 22.27
N GLU A 100 5.49 -23.41 22.69
CA GLU A 100 6.68 -24.09 22.13
C GLU A 100 7.16 -25.24 23.02
N MET A 101 6.29 -25.79 23.89
CA MET A 101 6.68 -26.78 24.91
C MET A 101 7.30 -28.07 24.33
N ASP A 102 6.95 -28.41 23.09
CA ASP A 102 7.45 -29.60 22.40
C ASP A 102 8.72 -29.33 21.55
N ASP A 103 9.21 -28.09 21.50
CA ASP A 103 10.39 -27.66 20.71
C ASP A 103 11.48 -27.10 21.63
N THR A 104 12.49 -27.93 21.93
CA THR A 104 13.58 -27.57 22.86
C THR A 104 14.48 -26.46 22.32
N ASP A 105 14.63 -26.31 21.01
CA ASP A 105 15.49 -25.26 20.43
C ASP A 105 14.85 -23.86 20.54
N LYS A 106 13.52 -23.80 20.73
CA LYS A 106 12.76 -22.56 20.89
C LYS A 106 12.46 -22.17 22.34
N LEU A 107 12.59 -23.10 23.29
CA LEU A 107 12.48 -22.85 24.75
C LEU A 107 13.71 -22.10 25.29
#